data_AF-A0A1Y2SAN3-F1
#
_entry.id   AF-A0A1Y2SAN3-F1
#
_cell.length_a   1.000
_cell.length_b   1.000
_cell.length_c   1.000
_cell.angle_alpha   90.00
_cell.angle_beta   90.00
_cell.angle_gamma   90.00
#
_symmetry.space_group_name_H-M   'P 1'
#
loop_
_entity.id
_entity.type
_entity.pdbx_description
1 polymer ?
#
loop_
_entity_poly.entity_id
_entity_poly.type
_entity_poly.pdbx_seq_one_letter_code
_entity_poly.pdbx_strand_id
1 'polypeptide(L)'
;MGKFDENNSVIESLGYTARGEYGIPGRRYFIKGGNNRTHHIHAFETTRHLAFRDYLRRHNDVAHQYAEIKYQAARACGNSSEIYCQLKSEFILLHEKLALEELSPQ
;
A
#
# COMPACT_ATOMS: atom_id res chain seq x y z
N MET A 1 13.55 11.88 3.13
CA MET A 1 13.85 10.47 3.51
C MET A 1 15.07 10.19 4.39
N GLY A 2 16.14 11.03 4.43
CA GLY A 2 17.36 10.71 5.20
C GLY A 2 17.14 10.37 6.69
N LYS A 3 16.15 10.98 7.34
CA LYS A 3 15.78 10.66 8.73
C LYS A 3 15.30 9.21 8.94
N PHE A 4 14.67 8.58 7.95
CA PHE A 4 14.29 7.16 8.08
C PHE A 4 15.53 6.27 8.02
N ASP A 5 16.46 6.59 7.13
CA ASP A 5 17.71 5.84 6.97
C ASP A 5 18.59 5.94 8.22
N GLU A 6 18.69 7.13 8.81
CA GLU A 6 19.40 7.37 10.07
C GLU A 6 18.81 6.59 11.26
N ASN A 7 17.50 6.29 11.22
CA ASN A 7 16.79 5.61 12.30
C ASN A 7 16.50 4.13 12.03
N ASN A 8 17.09 3.53 10.98
CA ASN A 8 16.90 2.12 10.67
C ASN A 8 17.21 1.22 11.88
N SER A 9 18.33 1.46 12.57
CA SER A 9 18.74 0.68 13.75
C SER A 9 17.72 0.73 14.88
N VAL A 10 17.09 1.89 15.11
CA VAL A 10 16.02 2.04 16.10
C VAL A 10 14.80 1.24 15.69
N ILE A 11 14.38 1.31 14.44
CA ILE A 11 13.20 0.59 13.93
C ILE A 11 13.45 -0.92 13.94
N GLU A 12 14.65 -1.36 13.57
CA GLU A 12 15.09 -2.76 13.63
C GLU A 12 15.11 -3.30 15.06
N SER A 13 15.50 -2.48 16.04
CA SER A 13 15.45 -2.86 17.48
C SER A 13 14.04 -3.18 17.97
N LEU A 14 13.00 -2.65 17.30
CA LEU A 14 11.59 -2.96 17.57
C LEU A 14 11.10 -4.24 16.88
N GLY A 15 12.00 -4.98 16.23
CA GLY A 15 11.71 -6.24 15.54
C GLY A 15 11.23 -6.09 14.10
N TYR A 16 11.48 -4.93 13.47
CA TYR A 16 11.23 -4.74 12.04
C TYR A 16 12.47 -5.10 11.22
N THR A 17 12.26 -5.40 9.94
CA THR A 17 13.32 -5.57 8.95
C THR A 17 13.22 -4.43 7.94
N ALA A 18 14.26 -3.63 7.82
CA ALA A 18 14.36 -2.61 6.77
C ALA A 18 14.56 -3.27 5.40
N ARG A 19 13.80 -2.83 4.40
CA ARG A 19 13.87 -3.32 3.01
C ARG A 19 14.24 -2.22 2.02
N GLY A 20 14.53 -1.01 2.50
CA GLY A 20 14.80 0.16 1.65
C GLY A 20 13.61 0.47 0.75
N GLU A 21 13.88 0.76 -0.53
CA GLU A 21 12.86 1.09 -1.53
C GLU A 21 12.04 -0.12 -1.98
N TYR A 22 12.70 -1.29 -2.05
CA TYR A 22 12.09 -2.56 -2.43
C TYR A 22 11.28 -2.50 -3.73
N GLY A 23 11.83 -1.85 -4.76
CA GLY A 23 11.21 -1.72 -6.09
C GLY A 23 10.26 -0.54 -6.29
N ILE A 24 10.10 0.35 -5.29
CA ILE A 24 9.35 1.61 -5.44
C ILE A 24 10.26 2.79 -5.06
N PRO A 25 10.70 3.62 -6.02
CA PRO A 25 11.56 4.77 -5.76
C PRO A 25 11.01 5.70 -4.69
N GLY A 26 11.88 6.16 -3.78
CA GLY A 26 11.50 7.08 -2.70
C GLY A 26 10.73 6.44 -1.55
N ARG A 27 10.46 5.12 -1.58
CA ARG A 27 9.86 4.40 -0.45
C ARG A 27 10.91 4.05 0.61
N ARG A 28 10.50 4.03 1.89
CA ARG A 28 11.14 3.18 2.90
C ARG A 28 10.15 2.16 3.42
N TYR A 29 10.52 0.89 3.26
CA TYR A 29 9.66 -0.23 3.57
C TYR A 29 10.23 -1.03 4.73
N PHE A 30 9.40 -1.22 5.76
CA PHE A 30 9.74 -2.04 6.92
C PHE A 30 8.67 -3.10 7.14
N ILE A 31 9.09 -4.31 7.52
CA ILE A 31 8.19 -5.43 7.78
C ILE A 31 8.46 -6.06 9.14
N LYS A 32 7.43 -6.60 9.78
CA LYS A 32 7.55 -7.37 11.04
C LYS A 32 6.73 -8.64 10.99
N GLY A 33 7.20 -9.68 11.69
CA GLY A 33 6.53 -11.00 11.76
C GLY A 33 7.09 -12.09 10.84
N GLY A 34 8.17 -11.81 10.09
CA GLY A 34 8.83 -12.81 9.24
C GLY A 34 7.88 -13.40 8.20
N ASN A 35 7.76 -14.73 8.18
CA ASN A 35 6.87 -15.47 7.27
C ASN A 35 5.38 -15.26 7.61
N ASN A 36 5.05 -15.05 8.88
CA ASN A 36 3.68 -14.73 9.31
C ASN A 36 3.57 -13.21 9.51
N ARG A 37 3.70 -12.50 8.38
CA ARG A 37 3.88 -11.05 8.39
C ARG A 37 2.66 -10.33 8.96
N THR A 38 2.87 -9.51 9.98
CA THR A 38 1.80 -8.83 10.72
C THR A 38 1.73 -7.34 10.44
N HIS A 39 2.87 -6.68 10.21
CA HIS A 39 2.94 -5.23 10.03
C HIS A 39 3.79 -4.85 8.82
N HIS A 40 3.30 -3.87 8.07
CA HIS A 40 3.95 -3.25 6.92
C HIS A 40 3.98 -1.74 7.15
N ILE A 41 5.16 -1.16 7.25
CA ILE A 41 5.31 0.29 7.26
C ILE A 41 5.79 0.72 5.88
N HIS A 42 5.00 1.55 5.23
CA HIS A 42 5.34 2.21 3.98
C HIS A 42 5.51 3.70 4.25
N ALA A 43 6.74 4.17 4.30
CA ALA A 43 7.04 5.60 4.40
C ALA A 43 7.26 6.17 2.99
N PHE A 44 6.54 7.24 2.68
CA PHE A 44 6.58 7.95 1.41
C PHE A 44 6.40 9.46 1.63
N GLU A 45 6.92 10.26 0.70
CA GLU A 45 6.63 11.69 0.55
C GLU A 45 5.57 11.86 -0.57
N THR A 46 4.40 11.21 -0.44
CA THR A 46 3.31 11.28 -1.44
C THR A 46 1.93 11.35 -0.78
N THR A 47 1.00 12.07 -1.40
CA THR A 47 -0.40 12.17 -0.98
C THR A 47 -1.28 11.04 -1.52
N ARG A 48 -0.78 10.28 -2.51
CA ARG A 48 -1.54 9.22 -3.22
C ARG A 48 -2.27 8.25 -2.30
N HIS A 49 -1.59 7.77 -1.25
CA HIS A 49 -2.20 6.83 -0.30
C HIS A 49 -3.33 7.45 0.53
N LEU A 50 -3.19 8.71 0.93
CA LEU A 50 -4.22 9.43 1.66
C LEU A 50 -5.40 9.76 0.75
N ALA A 51 -5.12 10.23 -0.47
CA ALA A 51 -6.13 10.51 -1.48
C ALA A 51 -7.01 9.28 -1.75
N PHE A 52 -6.40 8.13 -2.04
CA PHE A 52 -7.13 6.88 -2.31
C PHE A 52 -7.97 6.42 -1.11
N ARG A 53 -7.41 6.48 0.10
CA ARG A 53 -8.14 6.14 1.34
C ARG A 53 -9.39 7.02 1.50
N ASP A 54 -9.23 8.32 1.34
CA ASP A 54 -10.32 9.27 1.57
C ASP A 54 -11.33 9.27 0.43
N TYR A 55 -10.90 8.99 -0.80
CA TYR A 55 -11.76 8.70 -1.93
C TYR A 55 -12.67 7.50 -1.66
N LEU A 56 -12.12 6.34 -1.27
CA LEU A 56 -12.94 5.16 -0.95
C LEU A 56 -13.93 5.39 0.19
N ARG A 57 -13.63 6.28 1.15
CA ARG A 57 -14.56 6.63 2.24
C ARG A 57 -15.73 7.50 1.78
N ARG A 58 -15.55 8.25 0.70
CA ARG A 58 -16.58 9.13 0.11
C ARG A 58 -17.41 8.40 -0.94
N HIS A 59 -16.84 7.39 -1.60
CA HIS A 59 -17.47 6.60 -2.66
C HIS A 59 -17.70 5.14 -2.19
N ASN A 60 -18.77 4.93 -1.42
CA ASN A 60 -19.06 3.62 -0.79
C ASN A 60 -19.29 2.49 -1.81
N ASP A 61 -19.90 2.81 -2.95
CA ASP A 61 -20.10 1.88 -4.06
C ASP A 61 -18.76 1.39 -4.63
N VAL A 62 -17.80 2.30 -4.81
CA VAL A 62 -16.45 1.95 -5.24
C VAL A 62 -15.71 1.13 -4.18
N ALA A 63 -15.87 1.46 -2.90
CA ALA A 63 -15.31 0.67 -1.81
C ALA A 63 -15.87 -0.77 -1.79
N HIS A 64 -17.16 -0.95 -2.09
CA HIS A 64 -17.78 -2.27 -2.19
C HIS A 64 -17.24 -3.05 -3.39
N GLN A 65 -17.10 -2.42 -4.56
CA GLN A 65 -16.46 -3.04 -5.73
C GLN A 65 -15.04 -3.49 -5.41
N TYR A 66 -14.26 -2.62 -4.73
CA TYR A 66 -12.90 -2.97 -4.34
C TYR A 66 -12.86 -4.14 -3.35
N ALA A 67 -13.83 -4.23 -2.44
CA ALA A 67 -13.95 -5.35 -1.51
C ALA A 67 -14.20 -6.67 -2.26
N GLU A 68 -15.12 -6.68 -3.23
CA GLU A 68 -15.41 -7.87 -4.04
C GLU A 68 -14.19 -8.33 -4.84
N ILE A 69 -13.50 -7.39 -5.50
CA ILE A 69 -12.26 -7.69 -6.24
C ILE A 69 -11.20 -8.29 -5.30
N LYS A 70 -11.06 -7.79 -4.06
CA LYS A 70 -10.14 -8.38 -3.07
C LYS A 70 -10.53 -9.81 -2.70
N TYR A 71 -11.82 -10.10 -2.53
CA TYR A 71 -12.28 -11.46 -2.20
C TYR A 71 -12.03 -12.42 -3.37
N GLN A 72 -12.35 -12.00 -4.60
CA GLN A 72 -12.09 -12.80 -5.80
C GLN A 72 -10.59 -13.04 -5.99
N ALA A 73 -9.76 -12.00 -5.84
CA ALA A 73 -8.32 -12.12 -5.93
C ALA A 73 -7.74 -13.06 -4.87
N ALA A 74 -8.23 -13.00 -3.63
CA ALA A 74 -7.77 -13.89 -2.56
C ALA A 74 -8.10 -15.38 -2.86
N ARG A 75 -9.24 -15.65 -3.51
CA ARG A 75 -9.62 -17.00 -3.93
C ARG A 75 -8.80 -17.50 -5.12
N ALA A 76 -8.44 -16.60 -6.05
CA ALA A 76 -7.76 -16.95 -7.30
C ALA A 76 -6.23 -16.97 -7.21
N CYS A 77 -5.61 -16.32 -6.21
CA CYS A 77 -4.16 -16.09 -6.20
C CYS A 77 -3.29 -17.31 -5.83
N GLY A 78 -3.88 -18.42 -5.38
CA GLY A 78 -3.12 -19.62 -4.99
C GLY A 78 -2.06 -19.36 -3.92
N ASN A 79 -2.35 -18.50 -2.93
CA ASN A 79 -1.42 -18.03 -1.91
C ASN A 79 -0.21 -17.21 -2.42
N SER A 80 -0.21 -16.80 -3.69
CA SER A 80 0.79 -15.88 -4.22
C SER A 80 0.40 -14.43 -3.94
N SER A 81 1.21 -13.74 -3.13
CA SER A 81 1.03 -12.31 -2.88
C SER A 81 1.22 -11.47 -4.14
N GLU A 82 2.05 -11.93 -5.08
CA GLU A 82 2.29 -11.23 -6.35
C GLU A 82 1.04 -11.28 -7.24
N ILE A 83 0.47 -12.48 -7.44
CA ILE A 83 -0.77 -12.65 -8.22
C ILE A 83 -1.92 -11.89 -7.56
N TYR A 84 -2.03 -11.94 -6.23
CA TYR A 84 -3.03 -11.17 -5.50
C TYR A 84 -2.92 -9.66 -5.74
N CYS A 85 -1.71 -9.12 -5.79
CA CYS A 85 -1.49 -7.70 -6.13
C CYS A 85 -1.85 -7.40 -7.58
N GLN A 86 -1.43 -8.25 -8.53
CA GLN A 86 -1.71 -8.08 -9.96
C GLN A 86 -3.21 -8.04 -10.24
N LEU A 87 -3.98 -8.97 -9.67
CA LEU A 87 -5.44 -9.07 -9.88
C LEU A 87 -6.22 -7.82 -9.43
N LYS A 88 -5.65 -6.99 -8.56
CA LYS A 88 -6.28 -5.75 -8.08
C LYS A 88 -5.69 -4.49 -8.73
N SER A 89 -4.58 -4.63 -9.46
CA SER A 89 -3.72 -3.51 -9.83
C SER A 89 -4.44 -2.51 -10.72
N GLU A 90 -5.16 -2.97 -11.73
CA GLU A 90 -5.88 -2.10 -12.67
C GLU A 90 -6.92 -1.23 -11.95
N PHE A 91 -7.73 -1.85 -11.10
CA PHE A 91 -8.72 -1.14 -10.29
C PHE A 91 -8.09 -0.10 -9.38
N ILE A 92 -7.00 -0.46 -8.68
CA ILE A 92 -6.30 0.46 -7.78
C ILE A 92 -5.75 1.65 -8.56
N LEU A 93 -5.07 1.42 -9.69
CA LEU A 93 -4.44 2.48 -10.49
C LEU A 93 -5.47 3.48 -11.01
N LEU A 94 -6.61 3.00 -11.51
CA LEU A 94 -7.71 3.86 -11.97
C LEU A 94 -8.22 4.76 -10.84
N HIS A 95 -8.54 4.19 -9.69
CA HIS A 95 -9.16 4.92 -8.60
C HIS A 95 -8.16 5.77 -7.81
N GLU A 96 -6.87 5.43 -7.80
CA GLU A 96 -5.82 6.33 -7.32
C GLU A 96 -5.71 7.59 -8.17
N LYS A 97 -5.83 7.47 -9.50
CA LYS A 97 -5.86 8.63 -10.40
C LYS A 97 -7.08 9.51 -10.14
N LEU A 98 -8.28 8.92 -10.11
CA LEU A 98 -9.52 9.65 -9.81
C LEU A 98 -9.47 10.34 -8.44
N ALA A 99 -8.91 9.66 -7.44
CA ALA A 99 -8.74 10.23 -6.10
C ALA A 99 -7.82 11.46 -6.07
N LEU A 100 -6.75 11.47 -6.88
CA LEU A 100 -5.84 12.60 -6.98
C LEU A 100 -6.45 13.77 -7.77
N GLU A 101 -7.22 13.46 -8.82
CA GLU A 101 -7.97 14.46 -9.60
C GLU A 101 -9.00 15.18 -8.71
N GLU A 102 -9.70 14.44 -7.86
CA GLU A 102 -10.68 15.01 -6.93
C GLU A 102 -10.04 15.80 -5.77
N LEU A 103 -8.80 15.46 -5.39
CA LEU A 103 -8.05 16.19 -4.36
C LEU A 103 -7.50 17.53 -4.88
N SER A 104 -7.38 17.69 -6.19
CA SER A 104 -6.86 18.91 -6.81
C SER A 104 -7.97 19.98 -6.78
N PRO A 105 -7.75 21.16 -6.19
CA PRO A 105 -8.71 22.26 -6.27
C PRO A 105 -8.92 22.65 -7.74
N GLN A 106 -10.17 22.90 -8.12
CA GLN A 106 -10.51 23.58 -9.37
C GLN A 106 -10.02 25.03 -9.35
#